data_AF-A0A0D3IY53-F1
#
_entry.id   AF-A0A0D3IY53-F1
#
_cell.length_a   1.000
_cell.length_b   1.000
_cell.length_c   1.000
_cell.angle_alpha   90.00
_cell.angle_beta   90.00
_cell.angle_gamma   90.00
#
_symmetry.space_group_name_H-M   'P 1'
#
loop_
_entity.id
_entity.type
_entity.pdbx_description
1 polymer ?
#
loop_
_entity_poly.entity_id
_entity_poly.type
_entity_poly.pdbx_seq_one_letter_code
_entity_poly.pdbx_strand_id
1 'polypeptide(L)'
;MLTCLAARRLLGTAAPSPWAVLGVRRGEELDECKRAFRRLALSLHPDVAGDDPGAAERFAAVVRAFEEIRDGTGPGTAPRGRWLRGVRSVDDVLTVSVSDLRTDPAYEVHNLLVALDDPAAPPAPSGAASAAASEAAAVVAADAAGGSAVGVEIVHLLRCFPDHSIADLHGLAEELVGVDAATAGRRRVGGNELVWRGQLLAEHLFVQDYAIASTDMIHYVVCRQ
;
A
#
# COMPACT_ATOMS: atom_id res chain seq x y z
N MET A 1 36.47 33.86 30.42
CA MET A 1 35.02 33.65 30.58
C MET A 1 34.42 33.37 29.20
N LEU A 2 34.47 32.09 28.77
CA LEU A 2 33.63 31.52 27.70
C LEU A 2 32.14 31.75 28.09
N THR A 3 31.14 31.98 27.24
CA THR A 3 30.90 31.59 25.83
C THR A 3 29.67 32.33 25.30
N CYS A 4 29.80 32.88 24.09
CA CYS A 4 29.00 32.61 22.91
C CYS A 4 27.45 32.72 22.91
N LEU A 5 27.03 33.67 22.04
CA LEU A 5 26.02 33.57 20.98
C LEU A 5 24.57 33.22 21.36
N ALA A 6 23.76 34.28 21.33
CA ALA A 6 22.40 34.24 20.85
C ALA A 6 22.33 33.60 19.45
N ALA A 7 21.90 32.34 19.37
CA ALA A 7 21.46 31.71 18.13
C ALA A 7 19.93 31.71 18.11
N ARG A 8 19.37 32.87 17.75
CA ARG A 8 17.97 33.01 17.36
C ARG A 8 17.81 32.29 16.03
N ARG A 9 17.38 31.02 16.07
CA ARG A 9 17.10 30.24 14.86
C ARG A 9 15.94 30.89 14.12
N LEU A 10 16.27 31.48 12.98
CA LEU A 10 15.34 31.75 11.88
C LEU A 10 14.78 30.39 11.43
N LEU A 11 13.57 30.05 11.87
CA LEU A 11 12.82 28.96 11.25
C LEU A 11 12.07 29.56 10.06
N GLY A 12 12.46 29.07 8.87
CA GLY A 12 11.91 29.49 7.60
C GLY A 12 10.40 29.34 7.52
N THR A 13 9.81 30.19 6.69
CA THR A 13 8.42 30.19 6.25
C THR A 13 8.14 28.95 5.39
N ALA A 14 8.18 27.76 5.98
CA ALA A 14 7.58 26.59 5.37
C ALA A 14 6.07 26.71 5.54
N ALA A 15 5.31 26.48 4.47
CA ALA A 15 3.85 26.41 4.52
C ALA A 15 3.41 25.50 5.68
N PRO A 16 2.31 25.82 6.38
CA PRO A 16 1.87 25.02 7.51
C PRO A 16 1.67 23.57 7.08
N SER A 17 2.32 22.64 7.79
CA SER A 17 2.23 21.21 7.47
C SER A 17 0.77 20.75 7.49
N PRO A 18 0.33 19.83 6.63
CA PRO A 18 -1.06 19.38 6.55
C PRO A 18 -1.69 18.98 7.89
N TRP A 19 -0.92 18.26 8.71
CA TRP A 19 -1.35 17.86 10.07
C TRP A 19 -1.61 19.06 10.99
N ALA A 20 -0.82 20.13 10.85
CA ALA A 20 -1.03 21.36 11.62
C ALA A 20 -2.30 22.10 11.18
N VAL A 21 -2.64 22.04 9.89
CA VAL A 21 -3.89 22.62 9.36
C VAL A 21 -5.11 21.86 9.88
N LEU A 22 -5.04 20.54 9.97
CA LEU A 22 -6.10 19.71 10.58
C LEU A 22 -6.11 19.74 12.12
N GLY A 23 -5.08 20.30 12.76
CA GLY A 23 -4.95 20.32 14.22
C GLY A 23 -4.68 18.94 14.84
N VAL A 24 -4.06 18.03 14.08
CA VAL A 24 -3.68 16.68 14.51
C VAL A 24 -2.16 16.57 14.64
N ARG A 25 -1.66 15.57 15.36
CA ARG A 25 -0.21 15.34 15.42
C ARG A 25 0.30 14.84 14.06
N ARG A 26 1.58 15.10 13.78
CA ARG A 26 2.22 14.63 12.55
C ARG A 26 2.24 13.10 12.52
N GLY A 27 1.73 12.52 11.44
CA GLY A 27 1.69 11.07 11.25
C GLY A 27 0.62 10.34 12.07
N GLU A 28 -0.44 11.03 12.49
CA GLU A 28 -1.65 10.38 13.03
C GLU A 28 -2.37 9.53 11.97
N GLU A 29 -3.19 8.58 12.44
CA GLU A 29 -3.96 7.70 11.58
C GLU A 29 -4.96 8.47 10.71
N LEU A 30 -5.22 7.97 9.50
CA LEU A 30 -6.17 8.57 8.56
C LEU A 30 -7.57 8.72 9.18
N ASP A 31 -7.98 7.82 10.07
CA ASP A 31 -9.27 7.90 10.76
C ASP A 31 -9.36 9.08 11.74
N GLU A 32 -8.27 9.41 12.44
CA GLU A 32 -8.18 10.62 13.26
C GLU A 32 -8.19 11.87 12.37
N CYS A 33 -7.50 11.82 11.23
CA CYS A 33 -7.52 12.90 10.24
C CYS A 33 -8.93 13.13 9.67
N LYS A 34 -9.69 12.06 9.38
CA LYS A 34 -11.09 12.13 8.94
C LYS A 34 -12.00 12.70 10.02
N ARG A 35 -11.79 12.36 11.30
CA ARG A 35 -12.53 12.95 12.42
C ARG A 35 -12.28 14.45 12.52
N ALA A 36 -11.02 14.86 12.47
CA ALA A 36 -10.63 16.27 12.50
C ALA A 36 -11.17 17.05 11.30
N PHE A 37 -11.06 16.50 10.09
CA PHE A 37 -11.61 17.05 8.86
C PHE A 37 -13.13 17.27 8.97
N ARG A 38 -13.91 16.27 9.39
CA ARG A 38 -15.37 16.40 9.55
C ARG A 38 -15.75 17.50 10.53
N ARG A 39 -15.04 17.59 11.67
CA ARG A 39 -15.26 18.66 12.66
C ARG A 39 -14.99 20.03 12.06
N LEU A 40 -13.87 20.19 11.37
CA LEU A 40 -13.47 21.45 10.75
C LEU A 40 -14.41 21.86 9.61
N ALA A 41 -14.80 20.90 8.76
CA ALA A 41 -15.75 21.10 7.67
C ALA A 41 -17.11 21.60 8.17
N LEU A 42 -17.62 21.03 9.28
CA LEU A 42 -18.87 21.49 9.89
C LEU A 42 -18.76 22.91 10.46
N SER A 43 -17.63 23.26 11.07
CA SER A 43 -17.40 24.60 11.63
C SER A 43 -17.10 25.67 10.58
N LEU A 44 -16.58 25.29 9.41
CA LEU A 44 -16.23 26.20 8.31
C LEU A 44 -17.24 26.15 7.16
N HIS A 45 -18.35 25.42 7.32
CA HIS A 45 -19.40 25.34 6.31
C HIS A 45 -20.04 26.72 6.10
N PRO A 46 -20.33 27.14 4.85
CA PRO A 46 -20.94 28.45 4.57
C PRO A 46 -22.23 28.69 5.36
N ASP A 47 -23.04 27.64 5.57
CA ASP A 47 -24.29 27.73 6.36
C ASP A 47 -24.07 28.05 7.86
N VAL A 48 -22.88 27.78 8.41
CA VAL A 48 -22.56 27.98 9.84
C VAL A 48 -21.63 29.18 10.05
N ALA A 49 -20.71 29.40 9.12
CA ALA A 49 -19.72 30.47 9.19
C ALA A 49 -20.27 31.84 8.75
N GLY A 50 -21.44 31.88 8.09
CA GLY A 50 -22.08 33.12 7.65
C GLY A 50 -21.19 33.94 6.71
N ASP A 51 -21.05 35.23 7.00
CA ASP A 51 -20.29 36.21 6.20
C ASP A 51 -18.79 36.31 6.58
N ASP A 52 -18.21 35.33 7.29
CA ASP A 52 -16.78 35.34 7.61
C ASP A 52 -15.93 35.17 6.33
N PRO A 53 -15.25 36.24 5.85
CA PRO A 53 -14.53 36.21 4.58
C PRO A 53 -13.32 35.25 4.60
N GLY A 54 -12.84 34.85 5.79
CA GLY A 54 -11.74 33.91 5.94
C GLY A 54 -12.18 32.46 6.12
N ALA A 55 -13.48 32.16 6.20
CA ALA A 55 -13.96 30.77 6.36
C ALA A 55 -13.73 29.94 5.10
N ALA A 56 -13.98 30.50 3.91
CA ALA A 56 -13.77 29.83 2.64
C ALA A 56 -12.28 29.47 2.40
N GLU A 57 -11.37 30.39 2.71
CA GLU A 57 -9.92 30.16 2.57
C GLU A 57 -9.43 29.08 3.55
N ARG A 58 -9.90 29.11 4.80
CA ARG A 58 -9.59 28.06 5.79
C ARG A 58 -10.18 26.71 5.39
N PHE A 59 -11.39 26.68 4.85
CA PHE A 59 -12.00 25.45 4.37
C PHE A 59 -11.20 24.85 3.21
N ALA A 60 -10.81 25.66 2.23
CA ALA A 60 -9.95 25.23 1.13
C ALA A 60 -8.60 24.68 1.62
N ALA A 61 -7.98 25.32 2.62
CA ALA A 61 -6.75 24.83 3.24
C ALA A 61 -6.94 23.48 3.96
N VAL A 62 -8.07 23.30 4.66
CA VAL A 62 -8.43 22.04 5.34
C VAL A 62 -8.66 20.91 4.36
N VAL A 63 -9.36 21.18 3.24
CA VAL A 63 -9.56 20.20 2.16
C VAL A 63 -8.23 19.79 1.55
N ARG A 64 -7.40 20.76 1.14
CA ARG A 64 -6.07 20.48 0.56
C ARG A 64 -5.17 19.68 1.51
N ALA A 65 -5.17 20.03 2.80
CA ALA A 65 -4.39 19.31 3.81
C ALA A 65 -4.87 17.87 4.01
N PHE A 66 -6.19 17.64 3.99
CA PHE A 66 -6.74 16.29 4.09
C PHE A 66 -6.41 15.45 2.85
N GLU A 67 -6.48 16.03 1.65
CA GLU A 67 -6.09 15.37 0.40
C GLU A 67 -4.61 14.98 0.40
N GLU A 68 -3.71 15.88 0.80
CA GLU A 68 -2.27 15.60 0.89
C GLU A 68 -1.95 14.48 1.89
N ILE A 69 -2.69 14.39 3.01
CA ILE A 69 -2.56 13.30 3.97
C ILE A 69 -3.16 11.99 3.43
N ARG A 70 -4.30 12.07 2.74
CA ARG A 70 -4.99 10.91 2.15
C ARG A 70 -4.15 10.28 1.05
N ASP A 71 -3.56 11.10 0.19
CA ASP A 71 -2.83 10.67 -1.00
C ASP A 71 -1.37 10.32 -0.67
N GLY A 72 -0.93 10.52 0.58
CA GLY A 72 0.39 10.11 1.07
C GLY A 72 1.55 10.96 0.54
N THR A 73 1.25 12.11 -0.07
CA THR A 73 2.18 13.03 -0.78
C THR A 73 2.95 13.97 0.15
N GLY A 74 3.10 13.64 1.44
CA GLY A 74 3.94 14.39 2.37
C GLY A 74 5.43 14.06 2.16
N PRO A 75 6.34 15.06 2.11
CA PRO A 75 7.76 14.80 1.83
C PRO A 75 8.41 13.90 2.89
N GLY A 76 8.84 12.71 2.46
CA GLY A 76 9.87 11.91 3.12
C GLY A 76 9.44 11.03 4.30
N THR A 77 8.17 10.67 4.46
CA THR A 77 7.77 9.67 5.47
C THR A 77 6.67 8.77 4.93
N ALA A 78 6.97 7.48 4.75
CA ALA A 78 5.95 6.46 4.49
C ALA A 78 4.88 6.54 5.60
N PRO A 79 3.58 6.35 5.28
CA PRO A 79 2.52 6.58 6.26
C PRO A 79 2.73 5.69 7.49
N ARG A 80 2.84 6.28 8.68
CA ARG A 80 3.02 5.49 9.90
C ARG A 80 1.72 4.76 10.24
N GLY A 81 1.82 3.47 10.53
CA GLY A 81 0.74 2.66 11.10
C GLY A 81 -0.10 1.82 10.14
N ARG A 82 0.00 2.01 8.82
CA ARG A 82 -0.79 1.23 7.83
C ARG A 82 0.02 0.27 6.97
N TRP A 83 1.34 0.48 6.81
CA TRP A 83 2.14 -0.22 5.80
C TRP A 83 3.25 -1.10 6.40
N LEU A 84 3.80 -2.00 5.58
CA LEU A 84 4.93 -2.86 5.95
C LEU A 84 6.14 -2.06 6.46
N ARG A 85 6.93 -2.67 7.34
CA ARG A 85 8.21 -2.11 7.79
C ARG A 85 9.14 -1.96 6.59
N GLY A 86 9.85 -0.83 6.53
CA GLY A 86 10.85 -0.59 5.49
C GLY A 86 10.29 -0.06 4.19
N VAL A 87 8.98 0.21 4.11
CA VAL A 87 8.37 0.94 2.98
C VAL A 87 8.97 2.34 2.87
N ARG A 88 9.29 2.73 1.64
CA ARG A 88 9.81 4.05 1.26
C ARG A 88 8.97 4.60 0.12
N SER A 89 8.89 5.93 -0.01
CA SER A 89 8.36 6.56 -1.23
C SER A 89 9.54 6.94 -2.12
N VAL A 90 9.53 6.47 -3.37
CA VAL A 90 10.50 6.80 -4.42
C VAL A 90 9.70 7.27 -5.62
N ASP A 91 9.85 8.54 -6.01
CA ASP A 91 9.08 9.15 -7.10
C ASP A 91 7.56 8.93 -6.97
N ASP A 92 7.03 9.17 -5.77
CA ASP A 92 5.63 8.94 -5.39
C ASP A 92 5.14 7.48 -5.46
N VAL A 93 6.06 6.53 -5.67
CA VAL A 93 5.79 5.09 -5.64
C VAL A 93 6.22 4.50 -4.29
N LEU A 94 5.30 3.80 -3.63
CA LEU A 94 5.60 3.05 -2.41
C LEU A 94 6.39 1.78 -2.75
N THR A 95 7.61 1.69 -2.23
CA THR A 95 8.54 0.59 -2.50
C THR A 95 9.02 -0.09 -1.23
N VAL A 96 9.32 -1.39 -1.31
CA VAL A 96 9.81 -2.21 -0.19
C VAL A 96 10.75 -3.31 -0.71
N SER A 97 11.72 -3.70 0.11
CA SER A 97 12.61 -4.84 -0.19
C SER A 97 11.95 -6.14 0.26
N VAL A 98 11.56 -6.98 -0.71
CA VAL A 98 11.03 -8.33 -0.43
C VAL A 98 12.05 -9.21 0.28
N SER A 99 13.35 -9.04 -0.03
CA SER A 99 14.43 -9.77 0.63
C SER A 99 14.51 -9.42 2.12
N ASP A 100 14.35 -8.13 2.46
CA ASP A 100 14.36 -7.68 3.86
C ASP A 100 13.15 -8.27 4.60
N LEU A 101 11.97 -8.24 3.97
CA LEU A 101 10.73 -8.79 4.55
C LEU A 101 10.82 -10.30 4.79
N ARG A 102 11.45 -11.07 3.91
CA ARG A 102 11.68 -12.52 4.11
C ARG A 102 12.54 -12.84 5.33
N THR A 103 13.42 -11.92 5.72
CA THR A 103 14.29 -12.08 6.89
C THR A 103 13.67 -11.58 8.19
N ASP A 104 12.60 -10.78 8.11
CA ASP A 104 11.93 -10.22 9.28
C ASP A 104 10.85 -11.19 9.76
N PRO A 105 10.96 -11.75 10.98
CA PRO A 105 9.99 -12.71 11.52
C PRO A 105 8.59 -12.13 11.74
N ALA A 106 8.43 -10.79 11.69
CA ALA A 106 7.12 -10.14 11.72
C ALA A 106 6.32 -10.33 10.43
N TYR A 107 6.93 -10.86 9.37
CA TYR A 107 6.27 -11.06 8.07
C TYR A 107 6.40 -12.50 7.58
N GLU A 108 5.37 -12.94 6.90
CA GLU A 108 5.37 -14.14 6.07
C GLU A 108 5.17 -13.72 4.62
N VAL A 109 6.03 -14.19 3.72
CA VAL A 109 6.01 -13.78 2.30
C VAL A 109 5.65 -15.00 1.45
N HIS A 110 4.51 -14.93 0.77
CA HIS A 110 4.03 -15.97 -0.14
C HIS A 110 4.32 -15.58 -1.58
N ASN A 111 4.81 -16.54 -2.36
CA ASN A 111 5.06 -16.38 -3.79
C ASN A 111 3.80 -16.73 -4.57
N LEU A 112 3.27 -15.76 -5.32
CA LEU A 112 2.09 -15.91 -6.15
C LEU A 112 2.48 -15.80 -7.62
N LEU A 113 2.37 -16.90 -8.35
CA LEU A 113 2.55 -16.92 -9.80
C LEU A 113 1.24 -16.53 -10.47
N VAL A 114 1.25 -15.44 -11.23
CA VAL A 114 0.06 -14.91 -11.90
C VAL A 114 -0.27 -15.74 -13.13
N ALA A 115 -1.53 -16.16 -13.23
CA ALA A 115 -2.13 -16.71 -14.44
C ALA A 115 -3.34 -15.85 -14.81
N LEU A 116 -3.18 -15.00 -15.83
CA LEU A 116 -4.28 -14.19 -16.34
C LEU A 116 -5.20 -15.07 -17.19
N ASP A 117 -6.46 -15.13 -16.78
CA ASP A 117 -7.52 -15.75 -17.55
C ASP A 117 -8.04 -14.76 -18.61
N ASP A 118 -8.29 -15.25 -19.81
CA ASP A 118 -8.91 -14.47 -20.89
C ASP A 118 -10.43 -14.55 -20.75
N PRO A 119 -11.14 -13.44 -20.48
CA PRO A 119 -12.59 -13.44 -20.33
C PRO A 119 -13.34 -13.75 -21.64
N ALA A 120 -12.66 -13.61 -22.79
CA ALA A 120 -13.20 -13.95 -24.10
C ALA A 120 -12.90 -15.41 -24.52
N ALA A 121 -12.03 -16.11 -23.80
CA ALA A 121 -11.73 -17.50 -24.10
C ALA A 121 -12.88 -18.43 -23.68
N PRO A 122 -13.29 -19.39 -24.51
CA PRO A 122 -14.29 -20.39 -24.12
C PRO A 122 -13.80 -21.13 -22.87
N PRO A 123 -14.70 -21.51 -21.93
CA PRO A 123 -14.31 -22.19 -20.70
C PRO A 123 -13.50 -23.42 -21.07
N ALA A 124 -12.22 -23.40 -20.68
CA ALA A 124 -11.30 -24.44 -21.08
C ALA A 124 -11.80 -25.79 -20.52
N PRO A 125 -11.65 -26.90 -21.27
CA PRO A 125 -12.01 -28.22 -20.75
C PRO A 125 -11.24 -28.44 -19.45
N SER A 126 -11.87 -29.11 -18.47
CA SER A 126 -11.45 -29.18 -17.06
C SER A 126 -10.00 -29.65 -16.77
N GLY A 127 -9.19 -29.99 -17.78
CA GLY A 127 -7.76 -30.31 -17.67
C GLY A 127 -6.78 -29.25 -18.23
N ALA A 128 -7.24 -28.21 -18.94
CA ALA A 128 -6.34 -27.24 -19.60
C ALA A 128 -5.73 -26.21 -18.62
N ALA A 129 -6.44 -25.86 -17.55
CA ALA A 129 -5.91 -25.00 -16.49
C ALA A 129 -4.68 -25.61 -15.80
N SER A 130 -4.64 -26.93 -15.67
CA SER A 130 -3.49 -27.68 -15.14
C SER A 130 -2.27 -27.63 -16.08
N ALA A 131 -2.48 -27.51 -17.39
CA ALA A 131 -1.40 -27.47 -18.38
C ALA A 131 -0.74 -26.08 -18.41
N ALA A 132 -1.54 -25.01 -18.40
CA ALA A 132 -1.03 -23.63 -18.32
C ALA A 132 -0.32 -23.36 -16.99
N ALA A 133 -0.85 -23.89 -15.88
CA ALA A 133 -0.19 -23.87 -14.57
C ALA A 133 1.14 -24.64 -14.58
N SER A 134 1.20 -25.78 -15.28
CA SER A 134 2.42 -26.59 -15.42
C SER A 134 3.48 -25.91 -16.30
N GLU A 135 3.08 -25.20 -17.34
CA GLU A 135 4.00 -24.40 -18.16
C GLU A 135 4.54 -23.20 -17.36
N ALA A 136 3.66 -22.46 -16.68
CA ALA A 136 4.07 -21.33 -15.85
C ALA A 136 4.98 -21.75 -14.69
N ALA A 137 4.66 -22.86 -13.99
CA ALA A 137 5.50 -23.41 -12.93
C ALA A 137 6.86 -23.94 -13.43
N ALA A 138 6.90 -24.48 -14.66
CA ALA A 138 8.16 -24.94 -15.27
C ALA A 138 9.09 -23.77 -15.64
N VAL A 139 8.55 -22.61 -16.03
CA VAL A 139 9.35 -21.40 -16.31
C VAL A 139 9.99 -20.85 -15.04
N VAL A 140 9.28 -20.86 -13.91
CA VAL A 140 9.82 -20.40 -12.60
C VAL A 140 10.97 -21.29 -12.11
N ALA A 141 10.94 -22.59 -12.39
CA ALA A 141 12.04 -23.50 -12.03
C ALA A 141 13.33 -23.24 -12.84
N ALA A 142 13.26 -22.61 -14.01
CA ALA A 142 14.40 -22.34 -14.88
C ALA A 142 15.17 -21.07 -14.47
N ASP A 143 14.49 -20.05 -13.92
CA ASP A 143 15.12 -18.78 -13.53
C ASP A 143 15.80 -18.84 -12.14
N ALA A 144 15.48 -19.86 -11.35
CA ALA A 144 16.13 -20.14 -10.05
C ALA A 144 17.54 -20.78 -10.17
N ALA A 145 18.04 -21.02 -11.39
CA ALA A 145 19.31 -21.75 -11.65
C ALA A 145 20.60 -20.93 -11.39
N GLY A 146 20.52 -19.82 -10.65
CA GLY A 146 21.63 -18.91 -10.37
C GLY A 146 21.83 -18.61 -8.88
N GLY A 147 21.65 -19.57 -7.97
CA GLY A 147 21.87 -19.32 -6.53
C GLY A 147 21.76 -20.56 -5.65
N SER A 148 22.68 -20.66 -4.69
CA SER A 148 22.94 -21.83 -3.84
C SER A 148 21.75 -22.28 -2.97
N ALA A 149 21.61 -23.60 -2.84
CA ALA A 149 20.77 -24.37 -1.90
C ALA A 149 19.26 -24.03 -1.89
N VAL A 150 18.54 -24.58 -2.86
CA VAL A 150 17.10 -24.43 -3.06
C VAL A 150 16.34 -25.13 -1.93
N GLY A 151 15.92 -24.35 -0.93
CA GLY A 151 14.70 -24.68 -0.19
C GLY A 151 13.53 -24.70 -1.18
N VAL A 152 12.61 -25.65 -1.03
CA VAL A 152 11.40 -25.68 -1.86
C VAL A 152 10.59 -24.43 -1.53
N GLU A 153 10.71 -23.39 -2.36
CA GLU A 153 9.83 -22.23 -2.23
C GLU A 153 8.43 -22.64 -2.69
N ILE A 154 7.46 -22.56 -1.78
CA ILE A 154 6.06 -22.80 -2.11
C ILE A 154 5.60 -21.64 -2.99
N VAL A 155 5.20 -21.95 -4.22
CA VAL A 155 4.62 -21.01 -5.17
C VAL A 155 3.15 -21.35 -5.33
N HIS A 156 2.28 -20.40 -5.04
CA HIS A 156 0.84 -20.54 -5.24
C HIS A 156 0.46 -20.01 -6.62
N LEU A 157 -0.41 -20.72 -7.33
CA LEU A 157 -0.95 -20.24 -8.60
C LEU A 157 -2.13 -19.30 -8.33
N LEU A 158 -1.97 -18.03 -8.68
CA LEU A 158 -3.01 -17.01 -8.56
C LEU A 158 -3.68 -16.80 -9.92
N ARG A 159 -4.92 -17.27 -10.05
CA ARG A 159 -5.73 -17.02 -11.25
C ARG A 159 -6.53 -15.74 -11.07
N CYS A 160 -6.45 -14.84 -12.04
CA CYS A 160 -7.17 -13.57 -12.01
C CYS A 160 -7.43 -13.06 -13.44
N PHE A 161 -8.25 -12.01 -13.55
CA PHE A 161 -8.48 -11.33 -14.82
C PHE A 161 -7.75 -9.97 -14.85
N PRO A 162 -7.41 -9.43 -16.04
CA PRO A 162 -6.75 -8.13 -16.16
C PRO A 162 -7.55 -6.94 -15.57
N ASP A 163 -8.88 -7.06 -15.53
CA ASP A 163 -9.82 -6.07 -15.03
C ASP A 163 -10.16 -6.26 -13.53
N HIS A 164 -9.56 -7.24 -12.85
CA HIS A 164 -9.64 -7.32 -11.41
C HIS A 164 -8.96 -6.12 -10.76
N SER A 165 -9.61 -5.56 -9.74
CA SER A 165 -8.95 -4.59 -8.87
C SER A 165 -7.89 -5.29 -8.03
N ILE A 166 -6.90 -4.52 -7.56
CA ILE A 166 -5.91 -5.04 -6.60
C ILE A 166 -6.60 -5.49 -5.30
N ALA A 167 -7.73 -4.88 -4.91
CA ALA A 167 -8.54 -5.35 -3.78
C ALA A 167 -9.13 -6.75 -4.02
N ASP A 168 -9.60 -7.06 -5.23
CA ASP A 168 -10.05 -8.41 -5.59
C ASP A 168 -8.88 -9.40 -5.53
N LEU A 169 -7.71 -8.97 -6.03
CA LEU A 169 -6.48 -9.76 -6.01
C LEU A 169 -6.03 -10.08 -4.58
N HIS A 170 -6.21 -9.14 -3.65
CA HIS A 170 -6.01 -9.34 -2.22
C HIS A 170 -6.92 -10.44 -1.66
N GLY A 171 -8.22 -10.40 -1.97
CA GLY A 171 -9.16 -11.43 -1.53
C GLY A 171 -8.80 -12.82 -2.05
N LEU A 172 -8.41 -12.92 -3.33
CA LEU A 172 -7.95 -14.18 -3.94
C LEU A 172 -6.65 -14.69 -3.28
N ALA A 173 -5.70 -13.80 -2.98
CA ALA A 173 -4.47 -14.15 -2.29
C ALA A 173 -4.73 -14.65 -0.86
N GLU A 174 -5.65 -14.01 -0.13
CA GLU A 174 -6.06 -14.42 1.22
C GLU A 174 -6.65 -15.83 1.24
N GLU A 175 -7.56 -16.12 0.30
CA GLU A 175 -8.17 -17.45 0.15
C GLU A 175 -7.12 -18.51 -0.21
N LEU A 176 -6.23 -18.18 -1.14
CA LEU A 176 -5.20 -19.09 -1.66
C LEU A 176 -4.13 -19.45 -0.62
N VAL A 177 -3.79 -18.50 0.25
CA VAL A 177 -2.82 -18.68 1.34
C VAL A 177 -3.48 -19.24 2.60
N GLY A 178 -4.79 -19.12 2.74
CA GLY A 178 -5.54 -19.58 3.91
C GLY A 178 -5.31 -18.68 5.13
N VAL A 179 -5.22 -17.36 4.93
CA VAL A 179 -5.08 -16.41 6.04
C VAL A 179 -6.39 -16.38 6.83
N ASP A 180 -6.36 -16.89 8.06
CA ASP A 180 -7.54 -17.00 8.91
C ASP A 180 -8.12 -15.61 9.21
N ALA A 181 -9.41 -15.41 8.95
CA ALA A 181 -10.10 -14.11 9.09
C ALA A 181 -10.04 -13.55 10.54
N ALA A 182 -9.69 -14.39 11.52
CA ALA A 182 -9.45 -13.97 12.90
C ALA A 182 -8.19 -13.08 13.07
N THR A 183 -7.16 -13.28 12.24
CA THR A 183 -5.94 -12.43 12.19
C THR A 183 -6.22 -11.11 11.47
N ALA A 184 -7.24 -11.07 10.63
CA ALA A 184 -7.61 -9.90 9.85
C ALA A 184 -8.28 -8.76 10.66
N GLY A 185 -8.71 -9.04 11.90
CA GLY A 185 -9.73 -8.24 12.60
C GLY A 185 -9.32 -7.47 13.86
N ARG A 186 -8.06 -7.45 14.32
CA ARG A 186 -7.70 -6.67 15.54
C ARG A 186 -6.47 -5.79 15.33
N ARG A 187 -6.69 -4.46 15.40
CA ARG A 187 -5.69 -3.39 15.54
C ARG A 187 -4.43 -3.61 14.67
N ARG A 188 -4.60 -3.51 13.35
CA ARG A 188 -3.52 -3.65 12.38
C ARG A 188 -2.55 -2.46 12.47
N VAL A 189 -1.34 -2.70 12.95
CA VAL A 189 -0.18 -1.96 12.44
C VAL A 189 0.24 -2.72 11.17
N GLY A 190 -0.10 -2.20 9.99
CA GLY A 190 0.19 -2.89 8.73
C GLY A 190 -0.93 -3.84 8.28
N GLY A 191 -1.51 -3.57 7.11
CA GLY A 191 -2.32 -4.54 6.36
C GLY A 191 -1.46 -5.69 5.80
N ASN A 192 -2.10 -6.74 5.31
CA ASN A 192 -1.42 -7.64 4.39
C ASN A 192 -1.30 -6.89 3.06
N GLU A 193 -0.19 -6.99 2.36
CA GLU A 193 0.10 -6.16 1.17
C GLU A 193 0.55 -7.04 0.00
N LEU A 194 0.17 -6.66 -1.23
CA LEU A 194 0.71 -7.23 -2.45
C LEU A 194 1.89 -6.39 -2.95
N VAL A 195 2.99 -7.05 -3.26
CA VAL A 195 4.23 -6.43 -3.73
C VAL A 195 4.64 -7.04 -5.07
N TRP A 196 4.84 -6.20 -6.07
CA TRP A 196 5.33 -6.61 -7.39
C TRP A 196 6.51 -5.73 -7.79
N ARG A 197 7.64 -6.36 -8.17
CA ARG A 197 8.90 -5.66 -8.52
C ARG A 197 9.37 -4.65 -7.46
N GLY A 198 9.09 -4.96 -6.18
CA GLY A 198 9.42 -4.10 -5.04
C GLY A 198 8.47 -2.92 -4.83
N GLN A 199 7.43 -2.76 -5.65
CA GLN A 199 6.38 -1.75 -5.47
C GLN A 199 5.17 -2.35 -4.76
N LEU A 200 4.55 -1.59 -3.85
CA LEU A 200 3.26 -1.94 -3.26
C LEU A 200 2.13 -1.66 -4.27
N LEU A 201 1.24 -2.62 -4.43
CA LEU A 201 0.07 -2.48 -5.29
C LEU A 201 -1.04 -1.72 -4.57
N ALA A 202 -1.67 -0.77 -5.25
CA ALA A 202 -2.68 0.10 -4.68
C ALA A 202 -4.08 -0.50 -4.89
N GLU A 203 -4.84 -0.65 -3.79
CA GLU A 203 -6.15 -1.32 -3.77
C GLU A 203 -7.18 -0.76 -4.78
N HIS A 204 -7.05 0.50 -5.20
CA HIS A 204 -7.99 1.19 -6.09
C HIS A 204 -7.63 1.10 -7.58
N LEU A 205 -6.50 0.46 -7.92
CA LEU A 205 -6.06 0.25 -9.31
C LEU A 205 -6.37 -1.18 -9.76
N PHE A 206 -6.20 -1.44 -11.05
CA PHE A 206 -6.46 -2.73 -11.69
C PHE A 206 -5.16 -3.44 -12.07
N VAL A 207 -5.21 -4.76 -12.24
CA VAL A 207 -4.05 -5.58 -12.66
C VAL A 207 -3.42 -5.05 -13.94
N GLN A 208 -4.25 -4.66 -14.92
CA GLN A 208 -3.80 -4.09 -16.19
C GLN A 208 -3.08 -2.74 -16.06
N ASP A 209 -3.36 -1.94 -15.03
CA ASP A 209 -2.73 -0.62 -14.83
C ASP A 209 -1.25 -0.76 -14.48
N TYR A 210 -0.87 -1.90 -13.91
CA TYR A 210 0.51 -2.25 -13.59
C TYR A 210 1.26 -2.94 -14.74
N ALA A 211 0.58 -3.27 -15.84
CA ALA A 211 1.11 -4.12 -16.91
C ALA A 211 1.65 -5.47 -16.39
N ILE A 212 0.99 -6.03 -15.36
CA ILE A 212 1.25 -7.38 -14.87
C ILE A 212 0.82 -8.37 -15.97
N ALA A 213 1.69 -9.31 -16.30
CA ALA A 213 1.48 -10.34 -17.30
C ALA A 213 1.29 -11.72 -16.65
N SER A 214 0.73 -12.67 -17.42
CA SER A 214 0.82 -14.09 -17.05
C SER A 214 2.29 -14.46 -16.88
N THR A 215 2.60 -15.27 -15.87
CA THR A 215 3.94 -15.66 -15.39
C THR A 215 4.68 -14.64 -14.53
N ASP A 216 4.16 -13.42 -14.33
CA ASP A 216 4.75 -12.51 -13.33
C ASP A 216 4.62 -13.09 -11.93
N MET A 217 5.64 -12.87 -11.11
CA MET A 217 5.66 -13.24 -9.70
C MET A 217 5.24 -12.04 -8.85
N ILE A 218 4.16 -12.18 -8.10
CA ILE A 218 3.71 -11.23 -7.07
C ILE A 218 4.01 -11.84 -5.71
N HIS A 219 4.36 -11.01 -4.74
CA HIS A 219 4.58 -11.43 -3.37
C HIS A 219 3.43 -10.93 -2.50
N TYR A 220 2.74 -11.86 -1.84
CA TYR A 220 1.75 -11.52 -0.84
C TYR A 220 2.37 -11.57 0.55
N VAL A 221 2.41 -10.44 1.22
CA VAL A 221 3.08 -10.26 2.50
C VAL A 221 2.03 -10.21 3.61
N VAL A 222 2.09 -11.18 4.51
CA VAL A 222 1.21 -11.30 5.67
C VAL A 222 1.95 -10.85 6.91
N CYS A 223 1.34 -9.95 7.69
CA CYS A 223 1.90 -9.51 8.97
C CYS A 223 1.59 -10.56 10.05
N ARG A 224 2.63 -11.16 10.64
CA ARG A 224 2.52 -12.06 11.81
C ARG A 224 2.57 -11.21 13.08
N GLN A 225 1.41 -10.95 13.69
CA GLN A 225 1.35 -10.32 15.03
C GLN A 225 1.51 -11.35 16.15
#